data_AF-A0A643BKR9-F1
#
_entry.id   AF-A0A643BKR9-F1
#
_cell.length_a   1.000
_cell.length_b   1.000
_cell.length_c   1.000
_cell.angle_alpha   90.00
_cell.angle_beta   90.00
_cell.angle_gamma   90.00
#
_symmetry.space_group_name_H-M   'P 1'
#
loop_
_entity.id
_entity.type
_entity.pdbx_description
1 polymer ?
#
loop_
_entity_poly.entity_id
_entity_poly.type
_entity_poly.pdbx_seq_one_letter_code
_entity_poly.pdbx_strand_id
1 'polypeptide(L)'
;GISSPLLRVVWARIILDEAHNVKNPRVQTSLAVCKLQAQARWAVTGTPIQNNLLDVYSLLNLWKSQVDNGSKKGEERLNILTKSLLLRRTKDQLDPTGKPL
;
A
#
# COMPACT_ATOMS: atom_id res chain seq x y z
N GLY A 1 24.86 -11.44 -13.12
CA GLY A 1 23.56 -10.87 -13.52
C GLY A 1 23.53 -9.40 -13.14
N ILE A 2 23.20 -8.52 -14.09
CA ILE A 2 23.23 -7.06 -13.86
C ILE A 2 22.10 -6.72 -12.89
N SER A 3 22.44 -6.35 -11.66
CA SER A 3 21.47 -5.83 -10.69
C SER A 3 20.93 -4.49 -11.21
N SER A 4 19.61 -4.35 -11.30
CA SER A 4 18.96 -3.09 -11.70
C SER A 4 19.49 -1.91 -10.86
N PRO A 5 19.86 -0.76 -11.46
CA PRO A 5 20.32 0.41 -10.74
C PRO A 5 19.36 0.86 -9.64
N LEU A 6 18.06 0.70 -9.86
CA LEU A 6 17.01 1.10 -8.91
C LEU A 6 17.04 0.28 -7.61
N LEU A 7 17.54 -0.96 -7.66
CA LEU A 7 17.67 -1.84 -6.49
C LEU A 7 18.91 -1.51 -5.63
N ARG A 8 19.84 -0.71 -6.15
CA ARG A 8 21.06 -0.29 -5.42
C ARG A 8 20.85 0.97 -4.58
N VAL A 9 19.70 1.63 -4.75
CA VAL A 9 19.37 2.89 -4.08
C VAL A 9 18.44 2.61 -2.91
N VAL A 10 18.79 3.16 -1.74
CA VAL A 10 17.87 3.24 -0.59
C VAL A 10 17.05 4.50 -0.74
N TRP A 11 15.78 4.36 -1.07
CA TRP A 11 14.88 5.49 -1.30
C TRP A 11 14.39 6.08 0.02
N ALA A 12 14.31 7.40 0.12
CA ALA A 12 13.60 8.01 1.25
C ALA A 12 12.10 7.69 1.18
N ARG A 13 11.53 7.68 -0.04
CA ARG A 13 10.11 7.42 -0.26
C ARG A 13 9.85 6.75 -1.60
N ILE A 14 8.91 5.82 -1.62
CA ILE A 14 8.28 5.27 -2.83
C ILE A 14 6.79 5.64 -2.81
N ILE A 15 6.27 6.16 -3.92
CA ILE A 15 4.85 6.50 -4.09
C ILE A 15 4.33 5.71 -5.28
N LEU A 16 3.34 4.86 -5.06
CA LEU A 16 2.58 4.19 -6.10
C LEU A 16 1.35 5.03 -6.41
N ASP A 17 1.31 5.61 -7.60
CA ASP A 17 0.11 6.22 -8.13
C ASP A 17 -0.76 5.16 -8.83
N GLU A 18 -2.07 5.34 -8.79
CA GLU A 18 -3.06 4.34 -9.21
C GLU A 18 -2.74 2.93 -8.70
N ALA A 19 -2.49 2.82 -7.39
CA ALA A 19 -1.98 1.62 -6.74
C ALA A 19 -2.84 0.36 -6.95
N HIS A 20 -4.11 0.51 -7.36
CA HIS A 20 -4.95 -0.59 -7.78
C HIS A 20 -4.35 -1.41 -8.94
N ASN A 21 -3.45 -0.84 -9.75
CA ASN A 21 -2.73 -1.55 -10.82
C ASN A 21 -1.70 -2.57 -10.29
N VAL A 22 -1.18 -2.37 -9.07
CA VAL A 22 -0.09 -3.16 -8.49
C VAL A 22 -0.60 -4.16 -7.44
N LYS A 23 -1.92 -4.23 -7.25
CA LYS A 23 -2.60 -5.03 -6.22
C LYS A 23 -2.38 -6.53 -6.32
N ASN A 24 -2.08 -7.05 -7.51
CA ASN A 24 -1.87 -8.47 -7.72
C ASN A 24 -0.40 -8.83 -7.45
N PRO A 25 -0.09 -9.53 -6.34
CA PRO A 25 1.28 -9.89 -5.98
C PRO A 25 1.96 -10.83 -6.99
N ARG A 26 1.20 -11.40 -7.93
CA ARG A 26 1.74 -12.25 -9.02
C ARG A 26 2.25 -11.44 -10.21
N VAL A 27 1.95 -10.13 -10.29
CA VAL A 27 2.40 -9.28 -11.39
C VAL A 27 3.87 -8.89 -11.16
N GLN A 28 4.68 -8.93 -12.22
CA GLN A 28 6.11 -8.63 -12.16
C GLN A 28 6.40 -7.25 -11.54
N THR A 29 5.55 -6.26 -11.79
CA THR A 29 5.62 -4.92 -11.20
C THR A 29 5.53 -4.95 -9.68
N SER A 30 4.62 -5.75 -9.14
CA SER A 30 4.42 -5.91 -7.68
C SER A 30 5.69 -6.48 -7.03
N LEU A 31 6.25 -7.53 -7.63
CA LEU A 31 7.52 -8.13 -7.21
C LEU A 31 8.71 -7.17 -7.35
N ALA A 32 8.76 -6.35 -8.39
CA ALA A 32 9.82 -5.37 -8.58
C ALA A 32 9.77 -4.26 -7.52
N VAL A 33 8.57 -3.76 -7.19
CA VAL A 33 8.35 -2.75 -6.15
C VAL A 33 8.65 -3.29 -4.75
N CYS A 34 8.34 -4.57 -4.48
CA CYS A 34 8.75 -5.23 -3.24
C CYS A 34 10.27 -5.19 -3.03
N LYS A 35 11.04 -5.37 -4.11
CA LYS A 35 12.50 -5.47 -4.06
C LYS A 35 13.19 -4.12 -3.85
N LEU A 36 12.51 -3.00 -4.11
CA LEU A 36 13.06 -1.68 -3.84
C LEU A 36 13.14 -1.43 -2.33
N GLN A 37 14.22 -0.81 -1.86
CA GLN A 37 14.40 -0.43 -0.46
C GLN A 37 13.91 1.00 -0.23
N ALA A 38 13.07 1.23 0.79
CA ALA A 38 12.58 2.58 1.10
C ALA A 38 12.22 2.78 2.58
N GLN A 39 12.43 4.00 3.10
CA GLN A 39 12.04 4.38 4.46
C GLN A 39 10.52 4.62 4.59
N ALA A 40 9.90 5.23 3.58
CA ALA A 40 8.46 5.46 3.53
C ALA A 40 7.85 4.93 2.23
N ARG A 41 6.64 4.38 2.31
CA ARG A 41 5.89 3.88 1.14
C ARG A 41 4.47 4.40 1.17
N TRP A 42 4.00 4.92 0.05
CA TRP A 42 2.65 5.47 -0.12
C TRP A 42 1.99 4.80 -1.32
N ALA A 43 0.70 4.50 -1.18
CA ALA A 43 -0.15 4.00 -2.25
C ALA A 43 -1.31 4.98 -2.37
N VAL A 44 -1.42 5.62 -3.54
CA VAL A 44 -2.46 6.58 -3.88
C VAL A 44 -3.29 5.95 -4.99
N THR A 45 -4.61 6.02 -4.87
CA THR A 45 -5.53 5.51 -5.90
C THR A 45 -6.81 6.33 -5.87
N GLY A 46 -7.21 6.87 -7.03
CA GLY A 46 -8.45 7.63 -7.17
C GLY A 46 -9.67 6.70 -7.25
N THR A 47 -9.45 5.46 -7.67
CA THR A 47 -10.45 4.40 -7.60
C THR A 47 -10.30 3.67 -6.26
N PRO A 48 -11.20 3.89 -5.28
CA PRO A 48 -11.24 3.03 -4.11
C PRO A 48 -11.55 1.64 -4.62
N ILE A 49 -10.58 0.74 -4.44
CA ILE A 49 -10.59 -0.61 -4.98
C ILE A 49 -11.97 -1.23 -4.74
N GLN A 50 -12.69 -1.51 -5.83
CA GLN A 50 -13.98 -2.19 -5.76
C GLN A 50 -13.76 -3.56 -5.10
N ASN A 51 -14.28 -3.70 -3.88
CA ASN A 51 -14.87 -4.90 -3.31
C ASN A 51 -14.18 -5.75 -2.23
N ASN A 52 -12.99 -5.46 -1.66
CA ASN A 52 -12.62 -6.14 -0.40
C ASN A 52 -11.47 -5.47 0.35
N LEU A 53 -11.57 -5.42 1.68
CA LEU A 53 -10.45 -5.10 2.60
C LEU A 53 -9.19 -5.92 2.28
N LEU A 54 -9.36 -7.11 1.66
CA LEU A 54 -8.29 -7.99 1.19
C LEU A 54 -7.38 -7.36 0.11
N ASP A 55 -7.89 -6.47 -0.74
CA ASP A 55 -7.08 -5.87 -1.80
C ASP A 55 -6.14 -4.80 -1.23
N VAL A 56 -6.65 -4.03 -0.25
CA VAL A 56 -5.84 -3.07 0.51
C VAL A 56 -4.86 -3.80 1.43
N TYR A 57 -5.30 -4.91 2.04
CA TYR A 57 -4.44 -5.83 2.76
C TYR A 57 -3.31 -6.34 1.86
N SER A 58 -3.57 -6.67 0.59
CA SER A 58 -2.54 -7.14 -0.35
C SER A 58 -1.48 -6.09 -0.66
N LEU A 59 -1.88 -4.81 -0.82
CA LEU A 59 -0.94 -3.69 -0.98
C LEU A 59 -0.10 -3.44 0.28
N LEU A 60 -0.69 -3.62 1.45
CA LEU A 60 0.04 -3.51 2.72
C LEU A 60 0.91 -4.73 2.99
N ASN A 61 0.49 -5.92 2.56
CA ASN A 61 1.27 -7.15 2.66
C ASN A 61 2.51 -7.11 1.77
N LEU A 62 2.42 -6.43 0.62
CA LEU A 62 3.56 -6.06 -0.23
C LEU A 62 4.66 -5.40 0.60
N TRP A 63 4.27 -4.43 1.43
CA TRP A 63 5.18 -3.67 2.29
C TRP A 63 5.61 -4.46 3.52
N LYS A 64 4.74 -5.36 4.00
CA LYS A 64 4.98 -6.24 5.14
C LYS A 64 5.94 -7.40 4.88
N SER A 65 6.07 -7.86 3.63
CA SER A 65 7.10 -8.84 3.26
C SER A 65 8.52 -8.38 3.61
N GLN A 66 8.69 -7.08 3.87
CA GLN A 66 9.93 -6.45 4.32
C GLN A 66 10.01 -6.25 5.84
N VAL A 67 8.91 -6.46 6.60
CA VAL A 67 8.78 -5.98 7.99
C VAL A 67 8.40 -7.07 9.02
N ASP A 68 7.76 -8.20 8.67
CA ASP A 68 7.51 -9.24 9.71
C ASP A 68 7.25 -10.68 9.18
N ASN A 69 7.73 -11.67 9.94
CA ASN A 69 7.78 -13.12 9.61
C ASN A 69 6.44 -13.87 9.82
N GLY A 70 5.36 -13.46 9.17
CA GLY A 70 4.19 -14.33 8.93
C GLY A 70 3.41 -14.85 10.15
N SER A 71 3.51 -14.22 11.33
CA SER A 71 2.74 -14.61 12.52
C SER A 71 1.27 -14.16 12.44
N LYS A 72 0.31 -15.04 12.79
CA LYS A 72 -1.15 -14.74 12.89
C LYS A 72 -1.45 -13.47 13.69
N LYS A 73 -0.70 -13.22 14.77
CA LYS A 73 -0.86 -12.05 15.64
C LYS A 73 -0.41 -10.74 14.95
N GLY A 74 0.54 -10.85 14.01
CA GLY A 74 0.97 -9.75 13.16
C GLY A 74 -0.06 -9.39 12.09
N GLU A 75 -0.83 -10.37 11.59
CA GLU A 75 -1.94 -10.12 10.65
C GLU A 75 -3.07 -9.31 11.30
N GLU A 76 -3.49 -9.65 12.52
CA GLU A 76 -4.51 -8.88 13.25
C GLU A 76 -4.08 -7.45 13.54
N ARG A 77 -2.84 -7.25 14.03
CA ARG A 77 -2.27 -5.91 14.24
C ARG A 77 -2.22 -5.11 12.96
N LEU A 78 -1.89 -5.75 11.84
CA LEU A 78 -1.93 -5.09 10.55
C LEU A 78 -3.34 -4.72 10.15
N ASN A 79 -4.35 -5.55 10.40
CA ASN A 79 -5.72 -5.19 10.07
C ASN A 79 -6.16 -3.91 10.81
N ILE A 80 -5.72 -3.75 12.06
CA ILE A 80 -5.95 -2.52 12.84
C ILE A 80 -5.17 -1.34 12.26
N LEU A 81 -3.87 -1.51 12.00
CA LEU A 81 -3.02 -0.46 11.43
C LEU A 81 -3.50 -0.03 10.04
N THR A 82 -3.91 -0.99 9.21
CA THR A 82 -4.54 -0.78 7.90
C THR A 82 -5.71 0.18 8.04
N LYS A 83 -6.64 -0.10 8.95
CA LYS A 83 -7.80 0.79 9.16
C LYS A 83 -7.39 2.19 9.64
N SER A 84 -6.30 2.32 10.41
CA SER A 84 -5.82 3.62 10.88
C SER A 84 -5.02 4.42 9.83
N LEU A 85 -4.32 3.74 8.94
CA LEU A 85 -3.43 4.33 7.93
C LEU A 85 -4.19 4.64 6.63
N LEU A 86 -5.36 4.04 6.43
CA LEU A 86 -6.22 4.34 5.30
C LEU A 86 -7.04 5.59 5.55
N LEU A 87 -6.66 6.65 4.86
CA LEU A 87 -7.51 7.83 4.71
C LEU A 87 -8.33 7.68 3.43
N ARG A 88 -9.65 7.47 3.57
CA ARG A 88 -10.60 7.51 2.46
C ARG A 88 -11.50 8.72 2.61
N ARG A 89 -11.48 9.61 1.63
CA ARG A 89 -12.46 10.68 1.48
C ARG A 89 -13.47 10.30 0.40
N THR A 90 -14.75 10.53 0.63
CA THR A 90 -15.80 10.40 -0.40
C THR A 90 -16.26 11.78 -0.83
N LYS A 91 -16.64 11.95 -2.09
CA LYS A 91 -17.13 13.25 -2.60
C LYS A 91 -18.40 13.73 -1.88
N ASP A 92 -19.16 12.78 -1.33
CA ASP A 92 -20.38 13.05 -0.57
C ASP A 92 -20.12 13.25 0.93
N GLN A 93 -18.87 13.17 1.40
CA GLN A 93 -18.59 13.46 2.81
C GLN A 93 -18.74 14.94 3.07
N LEU A 94 -19.46 15.24 4.15
CA LEU A 94 -19.61 16.58 4.67
C LEU A 94 -18.57 16.83 5.76
N ASP A 95 -18.04 18.04 5.81
CA ASP A 95 -17.26 18.54 6.92
C ASP A 95 -18.15 18.74 8.18
N PRO A 96 -17.56 19.03 9.36
CA PRO A 96 -18.34 19.29 10.57
C PRO A 96 -19.30 20.49 10.47
N THR A 97 -19.19 21.30 9.41
CA THR A 97 -20.02 22.47 9.14
C THR A 97 -21.12 22.21 8.09
N GLY A 98 -21.21 20.97 7.59
CA GLY A 98 -22.23 20.57 6.61
C GLY A 98 -21.89 20.93 5.16
N LYS A 99 -20.66 21.35 4.85
CA LYS A 99 -20.20 21.55 3.47
C LYS A 99 -19.56 20.29 2.90
N PRO A 100 -19.68 20.03 1.58
CA PRO A 100 -18.87 18.99 0.93
C PRO A 100 -17.38 19.20 1.23
N LEU A 101 -16.68 18.11 1.56
CA LEU A 101 -15.22 18.08 1.76
C LEU A 101 -14.43 18.51 0.51
#